data_AF-A0A8J6IHY0-F1
#
_entry.id   AF-A0A8J6IHY0-F1
#
_cell.length_a   1.000
_cell.length_b   1.000
_cell.length_c   1.000
_cell.angle_alpha   90.00
_cell.angle_beta   90.00
_cell.angle_gamma   90.00
#
_symmetry.space_group_name_H-M   'P 1'
#
loop_
_entity.id
_entity.type
_entity.pdbx_description
1 polymer ?
#
loop_
_entity_poly.entity_id
_entity_poly.type
_entity_poly.pdbx_seq_one_letter_code
_entity_poly.pdbx_strand_id
1 'polypeptide(L)' 'MMSDPHRVTILAKSFSAAALEFHRGKMAEKGYRLEGRIDSARYEMLDDDGQRGAMFDGEPIFSVTFVKEGREG' A
#
# COMPACT_ATOMS: atom_id res chain seq x y z
N MET A 1 12.97 -13.00 -19.14
CA MET A 1 11.91 -13.47 -18.21
C MET A 1 11.40 -12.20 -17.58
N MET A 2 10.11 -11.85 -17.74
CA MET A 2 9.58 -10.61 -17.15
C MET A 2 9.76 -10.67 -15.63
N SER A 3 10.65 -9.84 -15.10
CA SER A 3 10.79 -9.62 -13.66
C SER A 3 9.44 -9.18 -13.09
N ASP A 4 8.94 -9.86 -12.06
CA ASP A 4 7.66 -9.51 -11.43
C ASP A 4 7.73 -8.04 -10.93
N PRO A 5 6.71 -7.21 -11.22
CA PRO A 5 6.74 -5.82 -10.83
C PRO A 5 6.74 -5.70 -9.31
N HIS A 6 7.67 -4.89 -8.79
CA HIS A 6 7.81 -4.71 -7.36
C HIS A 6 6.71 -3.78 -6.83
N ARG A 7 5.91 -4.29 -5.88
CA ARG A 7 4.77 -3.57 -5.30
C ARG A 7 4.98 -3.28 -3.83
N VAL A 8 4.59 -2.09 -3.41
CA VAL A 8 4.57 -1.65 -2.01
C VAL A 8 3.21 -1.01 -1.71
N THR A 9 2.54 -1.46 -0.65
CA THR A 9 1.31 -0.82 -0.14
C THR A 9 1.62 -0.07 1.14
N ILE A 10 1.28 1.21 1.19
CA ILE A 10 1.39 2.03 2.39
C ILE A 10 0.02 2.15 3.04
N LEU A 11 -0.02 1.92 4.35
CA LEU A 11 -1.21 2.08 5.20
C LEU A 11 -1.09 3.38 5.99
N ALA A 12 -2.15 4.20 5.96
CA ALA A 12 -2.20 5.50 6.62
C ALA A 12 -3.52 5.71 7.36
N LYS A 13 -3.47 6.36 8.53
CA LYS A 13 -4.66 6.69 9.33
C LYS A 13 -5.52 7.81 8.71
N SER A 14 -5.00 8.55 7.74
CA SER A 14 -5.74 9.63 7.07
C SER A 14 -5.39 9.72 5.59
N PHE A 15 -6.37 10.16 4.80
CA PHE A 15 -6.21 10.40 3.37
C PHE A 15 -5.05 11.37 3.09
N SER A 16 -4.98 12.47 3.84
CA SER A 16 -3.94 13.48 3.67
C SER A 16 -2.54 12.93 3.88
N ALA A 17 -2.34 12.00 4.82
CA ALA A 17 -1.06 11.35 5.03
C ALA A 17 -0.66 10.45 3.85
N ALA A 18 -1.61 9.67 3.31
CA ALA A 18 -1.38 8.84 2.12
C ALA A 18 -1.08 9.69 0.86
N ALA A 19 -1.87 10.74 0.64
CA ALA A 19 -1.71 11.66 -0.48
C ALA A 19 -0.41 12.47 -0.39
N LEU A 20 0.02 12.84 0.83
CA LEU A 20 1.26 13.59 1.03
C LEU A 20 2.50 12.76 0.65
N GLU A 21 2.54 11.46 0.93
CA GLU A 21 3.65 10.59 0.49
C GLU A 21 3.72 10.49 -1.05
N PHE A 22 2.57 10.54 -1.74
CA PHE A 22 2.53 10.64 -3.21
C PHE A 22 3.04 11.99 -3.70
N HIS A 23 2.53 13.10 -3.15
CA HIS A 23 2.88 14.45 -3.58
C HIS A 23 4.31 14.88 -3.23
N ARG A 24 4.91 14.32 -2.15
CA ARG A 24 6.28 14.64 -1.74
C ARG A 24 7.36 13.99 -2.61
N GLY A 25 7.00 13.38 -3.75
CA GLY A 25 7.96 12.94 -4.78
C GLY A 25 8.77 11.69 -4.42
N LYS A 26 8.88 11.32 -3.14
CA LYS A 26 9.74 10.23 -2.66
C LYS A 26 9.55 8.89 -3.37
N MET A 27 8.31 8.54 -3.73
CA MET A 27 8.02 7.27 -4.42
C MET A 27 8.27 7.38 -5.93
N ALA A 28 7.89 8.51 -6.53
CA ALA A 28 8.16 8.80 -7.94
C ALA A 28 9.67 8.87 -8.25
N GLU A 29 10.46 9.51 -7.38
CA GLU A 29 11.93 9.58 -7.47
C GLU A 29 12.58 8.19 -7.39
N LYS A 30 11.96 7.27 -6.65
CA LYS A 30 12.40 5.86 -6.56
C LYS A 30 11.97 5.02 -7.77
N GLY A 31 11.23 5.61 -8.72
CA GLY A 31 10.71 4.96 -9.92
C GLY A 31 9.39 4.20 -9.72
N TYR A 32 8.69 4.45 -8.61
CA TYR A 32 7.35 3.88 -8.42
C TYR A 32 6.28 4.77 -9.05
N ARG A 33 5.22 4.13 -9.52
CA ARG A 33 3.99 4.75 -9.98
C ARG A 33 2.82 4.29 -9.10
N LEU A 34 1.81 5.12 -8.95
CA LEU A 34 0.58 4.74 -8.25
C LEU A 34 -0.13 3.62 -9.03
N GLU A 35 -0.46 2.53 -8.35
CA GLU A 35 -1.26 1.44 -8.88
C GLU A 35 -2.71 1.60 -8.39
N GLY A 36 -3.59 2.10 -9.25
CA GLY A 36 -5.00 2.32 -8.91
C GLY A 36 -5.28 3.62 -8.15
N ARG A 37 -6.10 3.54 -7.10
CA ARG A 37 -6.56 4.68 -6.30
C ARG A 37 -6.28 4.45 -4.81
N ILE A 38 -6.29 5.52 -4.04
CA ILE A 38 -6.32 5.42 -2.57
C ILE A 38 -7.68 4.86 -2.17
N ASP A 39 -7.68 3.78 -1.41
CA ASP A 39 -8.88 3.14 -0.89
C ASP A 39 -8.90 3.19 0.64
N SER A 40 -10.06 3.00 1.26
CA SER A 40 -10.22 3.01 2.72
C SER A 40 -11.03 1.80 3.15
N ALA A 41 -10.45 0.95 4.00
CA ALA A 41 -11.11 -0.27 4.44
C ALA A 41 -10.78 -0.58 5.90
N ARG A 42 -11.65 -1.37 6.54
CA ARG A 42 -11.33 -2.06 7.79
C ARG A 42 -10.56 -3.33 7.43
N TYR A 43 -9.43 -3.55 8.08
CA TYR A 43 -8.59 -4.71 7.85
C TYR A 43 -8.80 -5.74 8.96
N GLU A 44 -8.87 -7.01 8.58
CA GLU A 44 -8.87 -8.14 9.49
C GLU A 44 -7.72 -9.06 9.11
N MET A 45 -7.06 -9.63 10.12
CA MET A 45 -6.01 -10.63 9.93
C MET A 45 -6.52 -11.98 10.41
N LEU A 46 -6.33 -13.00 9.58
CA LEU A 46 -6.56 -14.40 9.93
C LEU A 46 -5.21 -14.97 10.41
N ASP A 47 -5.17 -15.57 11.60
CA ASP A 47 -3.99 -16.29 12.08
C ASP A 47 -3.97 -17.75 11.61
N ASP A 48 -2.91 -18.48 11.96
CA ASP A 48 -2.71 -19.89 11.58
C ASP A 48 -3.75 -20.82 12.23
N ASP A 49 -4.37 -20.40 13.34
CA ASP A 49 -5.44 -21.12 14.04
C ASP A 49 -6.84 -20.80 13.46
N GLY A 50 -6.91 -19.94 12.43
CA GLY A 50 -8.13 -19.58 11.74
C GLY A 50 -9.00 -18.55 12.46
N GLN A 51 -8.45 -17.85 13.47
CA GLN A 51 -9.15 -16.76 14.16
C GLN A 51 -8.93 -15.44 13.42
N ARG A 52 -9.99 -14.65 13.28
CA ARG A 52 -9.95 -13.31 12.69
C ARG A 52 -9.85 -12.24 13.76
N GLY A 53 -8.84 -11.40 13.67
CA GLY A 53 -8.67 -10.21 14.51
C GLY A 53 -8.78 -8.93 13.69
N ALA A 54 -9.50 -7.94 14.22
CA ALA A 54 -9.50 -6.61 13.63
C ALA A 54 -8.11 -5.99 13.76
N MET A 55 -7.59 -5.45 12.66
CA MET A 55 -6.34 -4.71 12.64
C MET A 55 -6.60 -3.22 12.91
N PHE A 56 -5.61 -2.52 13.46
CA PHE A 56 -5.66 -1.07 13.70
C PHE A 56 -6.88 -0.64 14.53
N ASP A 57 -7.15 -1.37 15.63
CA ASP A 57 -8.30 -1.13 16.53
C ASP A 57 -9.66 -1.23 15.81
N GLY A 58 -9.68 -1.80 14.60
CA GLY A 58 -10.84 -1.84 13.74
C GLY A 58 -11.22 -0.47 13.17
N GLU A 59 -10.33 0.51 13.14
CA GLU A 59 -10.56 1.77 12.43
C GLU A 59 -10.35 1.59 10.91
N PRO A 60 -11.06 2.36 10.07
CA PRO A 60 -10.80 2.37 8.64
C PRO A 60 -9.41 2.97 8.36
N ILE A 61 -8.61 2.27 7.57
CA ILE A 61 -7.26 2.67 7.18
C ILE A 61 -7.22 2.91 5.68
N PHE A 62 -6.52 3.97 5.29
CA PHE A 62 -6.27 4.30 3.90
C PHE A 62 -5.10 3.47 3.38
N SER A 63 -5.29 2.79 2.26
CA SER A 63 -4.24 2.06 1.55
C SER A 63 -3.93 2.71 0.22
N VAL A 64 -2.65 2.78 -0.09
CA VAL A 64 -2.15 3.25 -1.38
C VAL A 64 -1.05 2.31 -1.88
N THR A 65 -1.22 1.79 -3.09
CA THR A 65 -0.29 0.84 -3.68
C THR A 65 0.57 1.51 -4.74
N PHE A 66 1.86 1.22 -4.67
CA PHE A 66 2.88 1.71 -5.58
C PHE A 66 3.52 0.54 -6.30
N VAL A 67 3.69 0.65 -7.61
CA VAL A 67 4.32 -0.37 -8.45
C VAL A 67 5.56 0.21 -9.13
N LYS A 68 6.63 -0.56 -9.16
CA LYS A 68 7.85 -0.28 -9.91
C LYS A 68 8.14 -1.46 -10.83
N GLU A 69 8.37 -1.18 -12.11
CA GLU A 69 8.75 -2.21 -13.07
C GLU A 69 10.06 -2.86 -12.63
N GLY A 70 10.07 -4.19 -12.58
CA GLY A 70 11.28 -4.95 -12.27
C GLY A 70 12.32 -4.67 -13.35
N ARG A 71 13.51 -4.22 -12.95
CA ARG A 71 14.64 -4.07 -13.88
C ARG A 71 14.99 -5.46 -14.41
N GLU A 72 14.91 -5.67 -15.72
CA GLU A 72 15.79 -6.66 -16.35
C GLU A 72 17.21 -6.08 -16.25
N GLY A 73 18.13 -6.87 -15.69
CA GLY A 73 19.54 -6.52 -15.58
C GLY A 73 20.23 -6.53 -16.94
#